data_AF-A0A2V1B9P9-F1
#
_entry.id   AF-A0A2V1B9P9-F1
#
_cell.length_a   1.000
_cell.length_b   1.000
_cell.length_c   1.000
_cell.angle_alpha   90.00
_cell.angle_beta   90.00
_cell.angle_gamma   90.00
#
_symmetry.space_group_name_H-M   'P 1'
#
loop_
_entity.id
_entity.type
_entity.pdbx_description
1 polymer ?
#
loop_
_entity_poly.entity_id
_entity_poly.type
_entity_poly.pdbx_seq_one_letter_code
_entity_poly.pdbx_strand_id
1 'polypeptide(L)' 'HPPTSVNNDHHCTPPSSRSPSDTVESASAADYQEWPFQGFLKRVTNGDRMIYNLEIFVVTCP' A
#
# COMPACT_ATOMS: atom_id res chain seq x y z
N HIS A 1 -24.29 40.03 21.97
CA HIS A 1 -23.43 39.03 22.64
C HIS A 1 -24.35 38.09 23.39
N PRO A 2 -24.37 36.77 23.09
CA PRO A 2 -23.23 35.85 23.07
C PRO A 2 -22.92 35.26 21.67
N PRO A 3 -21.76 34.61 21.48
CA PRO A 3 -21.39 34.00 20.21
C PRO A 3 -22.05 32.62 20.04
N THR A 4 -22.59 32.39 18.85
CA THR A 4 -23.10 31.12 18.36
C THR A 4 -21.99 30.07 18.41
N SER A 5 -22.20 29.01 19.18
CA SER A 5 -21.37 27.80 19.18
C SER A 5 -21.24 27.27 17.75
N VAL A 6 -20.07 27.48 17.12
CA VAL A 6 -19.71 26.86 15.84
C VAL A 6 -19.73 25.35 16.03
N ASN A 7 -20.71 24.71 15.41
CA ASN A 7 -20.80 23.26 15.32
C ASN A 7 -19.72 22.77 14.35
N ASN A 8 -18.68 22.13 14.86
CA ASN A 8 -17.54 21.67 14.07
C ASN A 8 -17.68 20.18 13.72
N ASP A 9 -18.78 19.83 13.03
CA ASP A 9 -19.04 18.48 12.53
C ASP A 9 -18.51 18.35 11.10
N HIS A 10 -17.19 18.38 10.94
CA HIS A 10 -16.54 18.06 9.67
C HIS A 10 -16.32 16.55 9.56
N HIS A 11 -17.41 15.81 9.35
CA HIS A 11 -17.33 14.43 8.89
C HIS A 11 -16.79 14.42 7.45
N CYS A 12 -15.48 14.21 7.32
CA CYS A 12 -14.85 13.90 6.05
C CYS A 12 -15.27 12.50 5.59
N THR A 13 -16.38 12.39 4.86
CA THR A 13 -16.70 11.18 4.10
C THR A 13 -16.04 11.29 2.72
N PRO A 14 -15.06 10.44 2.38
CA PRO A 14 -14.50 10.42 1.02
C PRO A 14 -15.58 9.97 0.03
N PRO A 15 -15.66 10.56 -1.17
CA PRO A 15 -16.58 10.08 -2.20
C PRO A 15 -16.22 8.65 -2.62
N SER A 16 -17.21 7.77 -2.67
CA SER A 16 -17.07 6.40 -3.14
C SER A 16 -16.82 6.42 -4.66
N SER A 17 -15.55 6.32 -5.06
CA SER A 17 -15.14 6.20 -6.45
C SER A 17 -15.47 4.80 -6.96
N ARG A 18 -16.69 4.61 -7.49
CA ARG A 18 -17.06 3.37 -8.17
C ARG A 18 -16.53 3.44 -9.60
N SER A 19 -15.29 2.99 -9.81
CA SER A 19 -14.80 2.66 -11.15
C SER A 19 -15.68 1.56 -11.76
N PRO A 20 -15.89 1.55 -13.09
CA PRO A 20 -16.52 0.43 -13.77
C PRO A 20 -15.78 -0.86 -13.40
N SER A 21 -16.54 -1.89 -13.03
CA SER A 21 -15.99 -3.23 -12.85
C SER A 21 -15.60 -3.72 -14.23
N ASP A 22 -14.33 -3.54 -14.60
CA ASP A 22 -13.75 -4.31 -15.69
C ASP A 22 -13.96 -5.77 -15.33
N THR A 23 -14.79 -6.48 -16.11
CA THR A 23 -14.89 -7.92 -16.03
C THR A 23 -13.55 -8.47 -16.47
N VAL A 24 -12.63 -8.59 -15.52
CA VAL A 24 -11.34 -9.24 -15.70
C VAL A 24 -11.69 -10.69 -16.04
N GLU A 25 -11.48 -11.06 -17.30
CA GLU A 25 -11.39 -12.44 -17.74
C GLU A 25 -10.57 -13.18 -16.70
N SER A 26 -11.20 -14.11 -15.98
CA SER A 26 -10.54 -14.86 -14.92
C SER A 26 -9.44 -15.68 -15.57
N ALA A 27 -8.22 -15.15 -15.55
CA ALA A 27 -7.02 -15.89 -15.92
C ALA A 27 -7.12 -17.24 -15.20
N SER A 28 -6.99 -18.33 -15.97
CA SER A 28 -7.00 -19.69 -15.46
C SER A 28 -6.24 -19.71 -14.15
N ALA A 29 -6.91 -20.11 -13.07
CA ALA A 29 -6.35 -20.09 -11.72
C ALA A 29 -5.04 -20.89 -11.74
N ALA A 30 -3.91 -20.21 -11.94
CA ALA A 30 -2.62 -20.77 -11.62
C ALA A 30 -2.65 -20.95 -10.10
N ASP A 31 -2.12 -22.08 -9.62
CA ASP A 31 -1.96 -22.31 -8.19
C ASP A 31 -0.91 -21.32 -7.65
N TYR A 32 -1.35 -20.09 -7.39
CA TYR A 32 -0.52 -19.05 -6.80
C TYR A 32 -0.30 -19.42 -5.34
N GLN A 33 0.93 -19.81 -5.00
CA GLN A 33 1.34 -19.97 -3.62
C GLN A 33 1.71 -18.61 -3.04
N GLU A 34 0.99 -18.17 -2.02
CA GLU A 34 1.37 -17.00 -1.22
C GLU A 34 2.55 -17.39 -0.32
N TRP A 35 3.62 -16.61 -0.38
CA TRP A 35 4.80 -16.80 0.45
C TRP A 35 4.96 -15.58 1.37
N PRO A 36 5.13 -15.78 2.68
CA PRO A 36 5.39 -14.69 3.60
C PRO A 36 6.81 -14.17 3.36
N PHE A 37 6.94 -13.09 2.61
CA PHE A 37 8.22 -12.42 2.39
C PHE A 37 8.36 -11.23 3.35
N GLN A 38 9.55 -11.07 3.91
CA GLN A 38 9.94 -9.84 4.60
C GLN A 38 11.28 -9.36 4.03
N GLY A 39 11.49 -8.06 4.06
CA GLY A 39 12.66 -7.47 3.43
C GLY A 39 12.83 -6.01 3.75
N PHE A 40 13.85 -5.40 3.17
CA PHE A 40 14.11 -3.97 3.28
C PHE A 40 14.83 -3.44 2.04
N LEU A 41 14.74 -2.13 1.85
CA LEU A 41 15.49 -1.41 0.82
C LEU A 41 16.78 -0.85 1.43
N LYS A 42 17.92 -1.33 0.96
CA LYS A 42 19.24 -0.86 1.38
C LYS A 42 19.78 0.18 0.42
N ARG A 43 19.86 1.42 0.88
CA ARG A 43 20.55 2.49 0.16
C ARG A 43 22.06 2.38 0.37
N VAL A 44 22.82 2.29 -0.71
CA VAL A 44 24.29 2.29 -0.73
C VAL A 44 24.77 3.48 -1.55
N THR A 45 25.70 4.24 -0.97
CA THR A 45 26.35 5.36 -1.64
C THR A 45 27.74 4.92 -2.09
N ASN A 46 28.03 5.02 -3.38
CA ASN A 46 29.36 4.79 -3.94
C ASN A 46 29.80 6.05 -4.68
N GLY A 47 30.53 6.93 -3.99
CA GLY A 47 30.82 8.28 -4.45
C GLY A 47 29.52 9.05 -4.71
N ASP A 48 29.38 9.60 -5.91
CA ASP A 48 28.18 10.34 -6.33
C ASP A 48 27.00 9.43 -6.75
N ARG A 49 27.24 8.11 -6.82
CA ARG A 49 26.26 7.17 -7.33
C ARG A 49 25.49 6.53 -6.17
N MET A 50 24.17 6.69 -6.19
CA MET A 50 23.25 6.06 -5.24
C MET A 50 22.69 4.77 -5.83
N ILE A 51 22.80 3.68 -5.09
CA ILE A 51 22.26 2.37 -5.44
C ILE A 51 21.25 1.97 -4.37
N TYR A 52 20.11 1.43 -4.80
CA TYR A 52 19.11 0.86 -3.90
C TYR A 52 19.04 -0.65 -4.15
N ASN A 53 19.40 -1.43 -3.14
CA ASN A 53 19.30 -2.88 -3.18
C ASN A 53 18.03 -3.30 -2.46
N LEU A 54 17.23 -4.16 -3.08
CA LEU A 54 16.07 -4.78 -2.45
C LEU A 54 16.50 -6.15 -1.93
N GLU A 55 16.47 -6.31 -0.60
CA GLU A 55 16.79 -7.58 0.05
C GLU A 55 15.49 -8.17 0.61
N ILE A 56 15.17 -9.41 0.21
CA ILE A 56 13.93 -10.13 0.59
C ILE A 56 14.30 -11.52 1.06
N PHE A 57 13.64 -11.98 2.11
CA PHE A 57 13.76 -13.32 2.68
C PHE A 57 12.36 -13.92 2.93
N VAL A 58 12.27 -15.25 2.82
CA VAL A 58 11.05 -15.98 3.21
C VAL A 58 11.01 -16.08 4.73
N VAL A 59 9.90 -15.66 5.32
CA VAL A 59 9.63 -15.77 6.75
C VAL A 59 8.95 -17.10 7.00
N THR A 60 9.71 -18.11 7.41
CA THR A 60 9.12 -19.36 7.90
C THR A 60 8.77 -19.19 9.39
N CYS A 61 7.60 -19.66 9.81
CA CYS A 61 7.34 -19.85 11.24
C CYS A 61 8.42 -20.80 11.81
N PRO A 62 9.09 -20.45 12.91
CA PRO A 62 10.08 -21.33 13.54
C PRO A 62 9.46 -22.62 14.08
#